data_AF-A0A317JH78-F1
#
_entry.id   AF-A0A317JH78-F1
#
_cell.length_a   1.000
_cell.length_b   1.000
_cell.length_c   1.000
_cell.angle_alpha   90.00
_cell.angle_beta   90.00
_cell.angle_gamma   90.00
#
_symmetry.space_group_name_H-M   'P 1'
#
loop_
_entity.id
_entity.type
_entity.pdbx_description
1 polymer ?
#
loop_
_entity_poly.entity_id
_entity_poly.type
_entity_poly.pdbx_seq_one_letter_code
_entity_poly.pdbx_strand_id
1 'polypeptide(L)'
;MEFEREITAKIPDFAMAKVEGDSELRIKTSLRMKYEAEAAVIEKNLGNLDQIRQDLGLSARKICQLLMVDPSAWSRWTRPGGKAPPHIWRALQWYLSLQEKVPGLHANYFLNRPAIRVDTKTLQQVQELEFDHRELLGRMQSLEKKSDSLIQRLQEAQRVNKVYEVAGLVVGLMLAGFVAFLWIRGRG
;
A
#
# COMPACT_ATOMS: atom_id res chain seq x y z
N MET A 1 -70.09 28.40 30.38
CA MET A 1 -70.06 26.94 30.25
C MET A 1 -70.48 26.59 28.84
N GLU A 2 -69.56 26.52 27.85
CA GLU A 2 -69.79 25.71 26.63
C GLU A 2 -68.65 25.74 25.60
N PHE A 3 -67.67 26.64 25.68
CA PHE A 3 -66.69 26.76 24.58
C PHE A 3 -65.38 25.96 24.73
N GLU A 4 -65.11 25.33 25.87
CA GLU A 4 -63.87 24.55 26.09
C GLU A 4 -64.03 23.03 26.00
N ARG A 5 -65.21 22.52 25.65
CA ARG A 5 -65.46 21.06 25.56
C ARG A 5 -65.39 20.47 24.16
N GLU A 6 -65.07 21.26 23.14
CA GLU A 6 -65.14 20.80 21.74
C GLU A 6 -63.77 20.57 21.07
N ILE A 7 -62.66 20.83 21.75
CA ILE A 7 -61.31 20.62 21.19
C ILE A 7 -60.70 19.26 21.58
N THR A 8 -61.24 18.57 22.59
CA THR A 8 -60.73 17.27 23.05
C THR A 8 -61.37 16.04 22.40
N ALA A 9 -62.27 16.20 21.42
CA ALA A 9 -63.00 15.08 20.82
C ALA A 9 -62.43 14.55 19.49
N LYS A 10 -61.25 15.02 19.04
CA LYS A 10 -60.70 14.65 17.72
C LYS A 10 -59.20 14.41 17.66
N ILE A 11 -58.59 13.99 18.76
CA ILE A 11 -57.26 13.36 18.69
C ILE A 11 -57.52 11.86 18.77
N PRO A 12 -57.47 11.11 17.65
CA PRO A 12 -57.48 9.66 17.75
C PRO A 12 -56.29 9.24 18.62
N ASP A 13 -56.55 8.38 19.59
CA ASP A 13 -55.55 7.66 20.37
C ASP A 13 -54.49 7.13 19.40
N PHE A 14 -53.39 7.86 19.28
CA PHE A 14 -52.16 7.36 18.67
C PHE A 14 -51.55 6.44 19.71
N ALA A 15 -52.20 5.30 19.87
CA ALA A 15 -51.66 4.15 20.54
C ALA A 15 -50.24 3.99 20.01
N MET A 16 -49.28 4.07 20.92
CA MET A 16 -47.89 3.62 20.74
C MET A 16 -47.94 2.12 20.46
N ALA A 17 -48.46 1.74 19.29
CA ALA A 17 -48.22 0.47 18.68
C ALA A 17 -46.73 0.44 18.43
N LYS A 18 -46.03 -0.21 19.36
CA LYS A 18 -44.66 -0.67 19.24
C LYS A 18 -44.51 -1.24 17.82
N VAL A 19 -43.88 -0.47 16.93
CA VAL A 19 -43.55 -0.91 15.56
C VAL A 19 -42.41 -1.93 15.68
N GLU A 20 -42.76 -3.10 16.20
CA GLU A 20 -42.00 -4.33 16.10
C GLU A 20 -42.31 -4.92 14.73
N GLY A 21 -41.50 -4.56 13.75
CA GLY A 21 -41.47 -5.25 12.46
C GLY A 21 -41.59 -4.34 11.26
N ASP A 22 -40.55 -3.56 10.95
CA ASP A 22 -40.25 -3.25 9.54
C ASP A 22 -38.82 -2.72 9.27
N SER A 23 -37.81 -3.24 9.98
CA SER A 23 -36.41 -2.86 9.69
C SER A 23 -35.82 -3.56 8.46
N GLU A 24 -36.56 -4.47 7.81
CA GLU A 24 -36.07 -5.24 6.65
C GLU A 24 -36.31 -4.56 5.29
N LEU A 25 -37.25 -3.61 5.19
CA LEU A 25 -37.60 -2.94 3.94
C LEU A 25 -36.92 -1.58 3.74
N ARG A 26 -35.86 -1.27 4.51
CA ARG A 26 -35.03 -0.09 4.22
C ARG A 26 -34.23 -0.37 2.95
N ILE A 27 -34.63 0.25 1.82
CA ILE A 27 -33.98 0.12 0.51
C ILE A 27 -32.46 0.15 0.69
N LYS A 28 -31.83 -1.01 0.55
CA LYS A 28 -30.39 -1.15 0.72
C LYS A 28 -29.72 -0.50 -0.47
N THR A 29 -28.74 0.37 -0.22
CA THR A 29 -27.89 0.89 -1.29
C THR A 29 -27.19 -0.28 -1.98
N SER A 30 -26.94 -0.15 -3.29
CA SER A 30 -26.18 -1.14 -4.07
C SER A 30 -24.84 -1.49 -3.41
N LEU A 31 -24.17 -0.48 -2.84
CA LEU A 31 -22.92 -0.64 -2.09
C LEU A 31 -23.09 -1.54 -0.85
N ARG A 32 -24.16 -1.35 -0.08
CA ARG A 32 -24.43 -2.18 1.10
C ARG A 32 -24.69 -3.63 0.72
N MET A 33 -25.45 -3.86 -0.36
CA MET A 33 -25.70 -5.23 -0.86
C MET A 33 -24.40 -5.92 -1.26
N LYS A 34 -23.50 -5.20 -1.94
CA LYS A 34 -22.17 -5.72 -2.29
C LYS A 34 -21.37 -6.13 -1.05
N TYR A 35 -21.29 -5.26 -0.04
CA TYR A 35 -20.55 -5.58 1.19
C TYR A 35 -21.17 -6.74 1.98
N GLU A 36 -22.50 -6.82 2.03
CA GLU A 36 -23.19 -7.94 2.68
C GLU A 36 -22.94 -9.26 1.94
N ALA A 37 -22.89 -9.24 0.60
CA ALA A 37 -22.56 -10.41 -0.22
C ALA A 37 -21.09 -10.84 -0.04
N GLU A 38 -20.16 -9.89 -0.08
CA GLU A 38 -18.74 -10.16 0.19
C GLU A 38 -18.55 -10.78 1.58
N ALA A 39 -19.21 -10.22 2.60
CA ALA A 39 -19.16 -10.74 3.96
C ALA A 39 -19.71 -12.16 4.07
N ALA A 40 -20.81 -12.48 3.37
CA ALA A 40 -21.39 -13.82 3.38
C ALA A 40 -20.44 -14.87 2.74
N VAL A 41 -19.70 -14.48 1.70
CA VAL A 41 -18.66 -15.34 1.10
C VAL A 41 -17.51 -15.56 2.07
N ILE A 42 -17.04 -14.50 2.72
CA ILE A 42 -15.96 -14.58 3.72
C ILE A 42 -16.39 -15.46 4.90
N GLU A 43 -17.59 -15.25 5.42
CA GLU A 43 -18.20 -16.03 6.51
C GLU A 43 -18.27 -17.53 6.14
N LYS A 44 -18.71 -17.85 4.91
CA LYS A 44 -18.73 -19.24 4.43
C LYS A 44 -17.34 -19.87 4.36
N ASN A 45 -16.32 -19.10 4.01
CA ASN A 45 -14.94 -19.59 3.87
C ASN A 45 -14.20 -19.72 5.22
N LEU A 46 -14.41 -18.77 6.13
CA LEU A 46 -13.73 -18.72 7.43
C LEU A 46 -14.47 -19.46 8.54
N GLY A 47 -15.78 -19.70 8.38
CA GLY A 47 -16.61 -20.36 9.38
C GLY A 47 -17.16 -19.40 10.43
N ASN A 48 -17.32 -19.89 11.66
CA ASN A 48 -17.95 -19.13 12.75
C ASN A 48 -16.94 -18.19 13.44
N LEU A 49 -17.35 -16.96 13.77
CA LEU A 49 -16.53 -15.98 14.51
C LEU A 49 -15.94 -16.53 15.81
N ASP A 50 -16.73 -17.30 16.58
CA ASP A 50 -16.22 -17.86 17.83
C ASP A 50 -15.23 -18.99 17.59
N GLN A 51 -15.39 -19.75 16.50
CA GLN A 51 -14.42 -20.77 16.11
C GLN A 51 -13.09 -20.13 15.70
N ILE A 52 -13.12 -19.11 14.84
CA ILE A 52 -11.92 -18.36 14.43
C ILE A 52 -11.17 -17.82 15.65
N ARG A 53 -11.89 -17.28 16.64
CA ARG A 53 -11.31 -16.83 17.91
C ARG A 53 -10.58 -17.96 18.65
N GLN A 54 -11.21 -19.14 18.74
CA GLN A 54 -10.64 -20.30 19.41
C GLN A 54 -9.39 -20.81 18.66
N ASP A 55 -9.44 -20.86 17.33
CA ASP A 55 -8.32 -21.27 16.49
C ASP A 55 -7.11 -20.34 16.65
N LEU A 56 -7.36 -19.04 16.84
CA LEU A 56 -6.33 -18.03 17.15
C LEU A 56 -5.82 -18.11 18.61
N GLY A 57 -6.42 -18.94 19.46
CA GLY A 57 -6.07 -19.04 20.88
C GLY A 57 -6.37 -17.76 21.68
N LEU A 58 -7.34 -16.95 21.22
CA LEU A 58 -7.66 -15.66 21.83
C LEU A 58 -8.86 -15.73 22.77
N SER A 59 -8.81 -14.96 23.85
CA SER A 59 -10.00 -14.69 24.65
C SER A 59 -10.93 -13.71 23.92
N ALA A 60 -12.22 -13.70 24.27
CA ALA A 60 -13.18 -12.75 23.70
C ALA A 60 -12.71 -11.29 23.85
N ARG A 61 -12.13 -10.95 25.01
CA ARG A 61 -11.58 -9.62 25.26
C ARG A 61 -10.40 -9.29 24.34
N LYS A 62 -9.49 -10.24 24.11
CA LYS A 62 -8.32 -10.04 23.24
C LYS A 62 -8.71 -9.88 21.78
N ILE A 63 -9.66 -10.67 21.28
CA ILE A 63 -10.11 -10.51 19.89
C ILE A 63 -10.88 -9.19 19.68
N CYS A 64 -11.62 -8.75 20.69
CA CYS A 64 -12.25 -7.42 20.67
C CYS A 64 -11.21 -6.30 20.59
N GLN A 65 -10.13 -6.39 21.37
CA GLN A 65 -9.01 -5.44 21.30
C GLN A 65 -8.31 -5.48 19.94
N LEU A 66 -8.06 -6.68 19.40
CA LEU A 66 -7.44 -6.87 18.10
C LEU A 66 -8.26 -6.24 16.97
N LEU A 67 -9.58 -6.41 17.01
CA LEU A 67 -10.52 -5.88 16.03
C LEU A 67 -10.99 -4.45 16.34
N MET A 68 -10.55 -3.87 17.46
CA MET A 68 -10.96 -2.56 17.94
C MET A 68 -12.48 -2.41 18.10
N VAL A 69 -13.14 -3.43 18.67
CA VAL A 69 -14.59 -3.44 18.90
C VAL A 69 -14.95 -3.60 20.38
N ASP A 70 -16.17 -3.22 20.73
CA ASP A 70 -16.70 -3.38 22.07
C ASP A 70 -17.03 -4.86 22.40
N PRO A 71 -16.67 -5.37 23.58
CA PRO A 71 -17.02 -6.73 24.01
C PRO A 71 -18.52 -7.07 23.96
N SER A 72 -19.39 -6.08 24.17
CA SER A 72 -20.85 -6.25 24.07
C SER A 72 -21.29 -6.49 22.63
N ALA A 73 -20.66 -5.84 21.65
CA ALA A 73 -20.92 -6.04 20.23
C ALA A 73 -20.51 -7.46 19.81
N TRP A 74 -19.31 -7.90 20.21
CA TRP A 74 -18.84 -9.26 19.98
C TRP A 74 -19.83 -10.30 20.51
N SER A 75 -20.26 -10.14 21.77
CA SER A 75 -21.21 -11.03 22.42
C SER A 75 -22.57 -11.08 21.72
N ARG A 76 -22.97 -10.01 21.02
CA ARG A 76 -24.22 -9.99 20.21
C ARG A 76 -24.05 -10.73 18.89
N TRP A 77 -22.86 -10.67 18.29
CA TRP A 77 -22.60 -11.31 17.00
C TRP A 77 -22.36 -12.82 17.13
N THR A 78 -21.83 -13.29 18.25
CA THR A 78 -21.56 -14.71 18.48
C THR A 78 -22.76 -15.49 19.03
N ARG A 79 -23.87 -14.81 19.39
CA ARG A 79 -25.12 -15.49 19.77
C ARG A 79 -25.74 -16.23 18.59
N PRO A 80 -26.54 -17.28 18.82
CA PRO A 80 -27.33 -17.91 17.76
C PRO A 80 -28.18 -16.87 17.03
N GLY A 81 -28.07 -16.82 15.70
CA GLY A 81 -28.75 -15.82 14.86
C GLY A 81 -28.13 -14.42 14.90
N GLY A 82 -27.06 -14.22 15.66
CA GLY A 82 -26.24 -13.02 15.62
C GLY A 82 -25.49 -12.93 14.29
N LYS A 83 -25.38 -11.71 13.76
CA LYS A 83 -24.61 -11.44 12.54
C LYS A 83 -23.65 -10.28 12.77
N ALA A 84 -22.37 -10.50 12.49
CA ALA A 84 -21.39 -9.42 12.51
C ALA A 84 -21.51 -8.52 11.27
N PRO A 85 -21.20 -7.23 11.41
CA PRO A 85 -21.08 -6.32 10.28
C PRO A 85 -20.03 -6.77 9.25
N PRO A 86 -20.18 -6.41 7.96
CA PRO A 86 -19.24 -6.79 6.90
C PRO A 86 -17.78 -6.43 7.16
N HIS A 87 -17.51 -5.28 7.79
CA HIS A 87 -16.14 -4.83 8.05
C HIS A 87 -15.39 -5.73 9.04
N ILE A 88 -16.10 -6.42 9.93
CA ILE A 88 -15.49 -7.36 10.90
C ILE A 88 -14.92 -8.58 10.20
N TRP A 89 -15.71 -9.16 9.29
CA TRP A 89 -15.27 -10.27 8.45
C TRP A 89 -14.06 -9.91 7.59
N ARG A 90 -14.09 -8.71 7.01
CA ARG A 90 -12.97 -8.21 6.20
C ARG A 90 -11.69 -8.00 7.02
N ALA A 91 -11.82 -7.45 8.23
CA ALA A 91 -10.69 -7.26 9.14
C ALA A 91 -10.07 -8.62 9.56
N LEU A 92 -10.90 -9.62 9.86
CA LEU A 92 -10.45 -10.97 10.17
C LEU A 92 -9.74 -11.62 8.97
N GLN A 93 -10.32 -11.51 7.77
CA GLN A 93 -9.69 -12.02 6.56
C GLN A 93 -8.31 -11.41 6.34
N TRP A 94 -8.17 -10.10 6.51
CA TRP A 94 -6.88 -9.40 6.39
C TRP A 94 -5.88 -9.86 7.44
N TYR A 95 -6.32 -10.03 8.69
CA TYR A 95 -5.46 -10.53 9.77
C TYR A 95 -4.92 -11.93 9.46
N LEU A 96 -5.80 -12.86 9.05
CA LEU A 96 -5.40 -14.22 8.68
C LEU A 96 -4.46 -14.24 7.48
N SER A 97 -4.76 -13.45 6.43
CA SER A 97 -3.89 -13.32 5.25
C SER A 97 -2.51 -12.76 5.61
N LEU A 98 -2.44 -11.88 6.61
CA LEU A 98 -1.18 -11.30 7.08
C LEU A 98 -0.35 -12.33 7.87
N GLN A 99 -1.01 -13.17 8.67
CA GLN A 99 -0.37 -14.26 9.41
C GLN A 99 0.22 -15.32 8.47
N GLU A 100 -0.45 -15.62 7.35
CA GLU A 100 0.07 -16.51 6.31
C GLU A 100 1.34 -15.95 5.64
N LYS A 101 1.38 -14.65 5.36
CA LYS A 101 2.51 -13.99 4.69
C LYS A 101 3.71 -13.73 5.61
N VAL A 102 3.48 -13.54 6.90
CA VAL A 102 4.50 -13.23 7.89
C VAL A 102 4.44 -14.28 9.01
N PRO A 103 5.07 -15.46 8.82
CA PRO A 103 5.06 -16.50 9.84
C PRO A 103 5.76 -15.99 11.12
N GLY A 104 5.08 -16.14 12.26
CA GLY A 104 5.53 -15.61 13.56
C GLY A 104 4.87 -14.28 13.96
N LEU A 105 4.04 -13.68 13.10
CA LEU A 105 3.23 -12.53 13.48
C LEU A 105 2.06 -12.96 14.37
N HIS A 106 2.29 -12.98 15.69
CA HIS A 106 1.26 -13.33 16.67
C HIS A 106 0.38 -12.14 17.04
N ALA A 107 -0.86 -12.39 17.43
CA ALA A 107 -1.79 -11.36 17.94
C ALA A 107 -1.19 -10.50 19.06
N ASN A 108 -0.31 -11.09 19.89
CA ASN A 108 0.40 -10.38 20.96
C ASN A 108 1.21 -9.17 20.45
N TYR A 109 1.70 -9.19 19.20
CA TYR A 109 2.38 -8.05 18.59
C TYR A 109 1.47 -6.82 18.53
N PHE A 110 0.21 -7.01 18.14
CA PHE A 110 -0.77 -5.93 18.03
C PHE A 110 -1.32 -5.52 19.40
N LEU A 111 -1.57 -6.49 20.28
CA LEU A 111 -2.17 -6.24 21.59
C LEU A 111 -1.21 -5.57 22.58
N ASN A 112 0.08 -5.88 22.50
CA ASN A 112 1.10 -5.33 23.40
C ASN A 112 1.79 -4.11 22.80
N ARG A 113 1.33 -3.59 21.65
CA ARG A 113 1.93 -2.42 21.05
C ARG A 113 1.70 -1.25 22.02
N PRO A 114 2.76 -0.66 22.62
CA PRO A 114 2.56 0.57 23.35
C PRO A 114 1.94 1.56 22.37
N ALA A 115 0.93 2.31 22.82
CA ALA A 115 0.40 3.42 22.03
C ALA A 115 1.60 4.17 21.49
N ILE A 116 1.76 4.22 20.15
CA ILE A 116 2.91 4.85 19.53
C ILE A 116 2.82 6.31 19.94
N ARG A 117 3.51 6.67 21.01
CA ARG A 117 3.88 8.03 21.27
C ARG A 117 4.91 8.27 20.21
N VAL A 118 4.47 8.95 19.16
CA VAL A 118 5.36 9.49 18.16
C VAL A 118 6.22 10.50 18.91
N ASP A 119 7.31 10.02 19.50
CA ASP A 119 8.21 10.86 20.26
C ASP A 119 8.81 11.88 19.30
N THR A 120 8.86 13.14 19.70
CA THR A 120 9.45 14.22 18.91
C THR A 120 10.86 13.89 18.42
N LYS A 121 11.61 13.11 19.20
CA LYS A 121 12.93 12.58 18.82
C LYS A 121 12.87 11.65 17.60
N THR A 122 11.87 10.78 17.52
CA THR A 122 11.72 9.88 16.36
C THR A 122 11.34 10.66 15.10
N LEU A 123 10.52 11.72 15.23
CA LEU A 123 10.22 12.62 14.12
C LEU A 123 11.44 13.42 13.66
N GLN A 124 12.24 13.91 14.61
CA GLN A 124 13.50 14.60 14.30
C GLN A 124 14.48 13.68 13.58
N GLN A 125 14.61 12.43 14.02
CA GLN A 125 15.45 11.43 13.34
C GLN A 125 14.96 11.13 11.92
N VAL A 126 13.65 11.01 11.70
CA VAL A 126 13.12 10.81 10.35
C VAL A 126 13.39 12.03 9.46
N GLN A 127 13.24 13.25 9.98
CA GLN A 127 13.57 14.48 9.25
C GLN A 127 15.06 14.58 8.92
N GLU A 128 15.93 14.20 9.84
CA GLU A 128 17.39 14.14 9.64
C GLU A 128 17.75 13.11 8.57
N LEU A 129 17.17 11.90 8.63
CA LEU A 129 17.35 10.87 7.62
C LEU A 129 16.84 11.31 6.23
N GLU A 130 15.72 12.03 6.17
CA GLU A 130 15.22 12.60 4.92
C GLU A 130 16.15 13.67 4.35
N PHE A 131 16.76 14.49 5.22
CA PHE A 131 17.74 15.49 4.82
C PHE A 131 19.01 14.84 4.26
N ASP A 132 19.57 13.86 4.98
CA ASP A 132 20.74 13.09 4.56
C ASP A 132 20.49 12.39 3.22
N HIS A 133 19.28 11.84 3.03
CA HIS A 133 18.90 11.20 1.78
C HIS A 133 18.88 12.17 0.60
N ARG A 134 18.35 13.39 0.79
CA ARG A 134 18.38 14.44 -0.24
C ARG A 134 19.81 14.88 -0.57
N GLU A 135 20.66 15.00 0.45
CA GLU A 135 22.07 15.32 0.23
C GLU A 135 22.77 14.23 -0.57
N LEU A 136 22.54 12.97 -0.22
CA LEU A 136 23.09 11.82 -0.93
C LEU A 136 22.65 11.81 -2.40
N LEU A 137 21.37 12.07 -2.68
CA LEU A 137 20.85 12.17 -4.04
C LEU A 137 21.53 13.29 -4.84
N GLY A 138 21.74 14.46 -4.21
CA GLY A 138 22.49 15.55 -4.84
C GLY A 138 23.93 15.17 -5.17
N ARG A 139 24.61 14.46 -4.25
CA ARG A 139 25.96 13.91 -4.49
C ARG A 139 25.95 12.92 -5.65
N MET A 140 24.98 12.02 -5.72
CA MET A 140 24.86 11.05 -6.81
C MET A 140 24.69 11.72 -8.17
N GLN A 141 23.81 12.74 -8.28
CA GLN A 141 23.65 13.50 -9.53
C GLN A 141 24.94 14.22 -9.95
N SER A 142 25.71 14.73 -8.98
CA SER A 142 27.01 15.36 -9.27
C SER A 142 28.04 14.35 -9.79
N LEU A 143 28.01 13.11 -9.27
CA LEU A 143 28.86 12.03 -9.74
C LEU A 143 28.46 11.55 -11.13
N GLU A 144 27.16 11.49 -11.42
CA GLU A 144 26.63 11.14 -12.74
C GLU A 144 27.10 12.15 -13.81
N LYS A 145 26.96 13.45 -13.54
CA LYS A 145 27.49 14.50 -14.42
C LYS A 145 29.01 14.40 -14.64
N LYS A 146 29.77 14.03 -13.60
CA LYS A 146 31.22 13.79 -13.72
C LYS A 146 31.50 12.57 -14.59
N SER A 147 30.76 11.48 -14.38
CA SER A 147 30.86 10.26 -15.20
C SER A 147 30.61 10.58 -16.68
N ASP A 148 29.54 11.30 -17.00
CA ASP A 148 29.21 11.69 -18.37
C ASP A 148 30.31 12.56 -19.00
N SER A 149 30.87 13.51 -18.24
CA SER A 149 31.97 14.34 -18.71
C SER A 149 33.25 13.52 -19.00
N LEU A 150 33.50 12.46 -18.24
CA LEU A 150 34.64 11.56 -18.48
C LEU A 150 34.40 10.68 -19.71
N ILE A 151 33.17 10.18 -19.89
CA ILE A 151 32.80 9.41 -21.09
C ILE A 151 32.98 10.27 -22.34
N GLN A 152 32.54 11.53 -22.30
CA GLN A 152 32.71 12.46 -23.41
C GLN A 152 34.20 12.70 -23.72
N ARG A 153 35.03 12.94 -22.70
CA ARG A 153 36.49 13.09 -22.88
C ARG A 153 37.16 11.85 -23.47
N LEU A 154 36.73 10.65 -23.05
CA LEU A 154 37.24 9.39 -23.61
C LEU A 154 36.84 9.21 -25.07
N GLN A 155 35.60 9.56 -25.44
CA GLN A 155 35.14 9.53 -26.83
C GLN A 155 35.91 10.51 -27.71
N GLU A 156 36.18 11.72 -27.22
CA GLU A 156 37.01 12.72 -27.91
C GLU A 156 38.44 12.21 -28.12
N ALA A 157 39.07 11.64 -27.09
CA ALA A 157 40.39 11.04 -27.19
C ALA A 157 40.44 9.86 -28.19
N GLN A 158 39.43 8.98 -28.16
CA GLN A 158 39.32 7.88 -29.14
C GLN A 158 39.14 8.38 -30.57
N ARG A 159 38.38 9.46 -30.76
CA ARG A 159 38.18 10.08 -32.08
C ARG A 159 39.49 10.62 -32.64
N VAL A 160 40.25 11.33 -31.81
CA VAL A 160 41.57 11.86 -32.18
C VAL A 160 42.53 10.72 -32.52
N ASN A 161 42.54 9.64 -31.74
CA ASN A 161 43.38 8.47 -32.03
C ASN A 161 43.04 7.82 -33.39
N LYS A 162 41.74 7.66 -33.70
CA LYS A 162 41.29 7.16 -35.02
C LYS A 162 41.72 8.06 -36.17
N VAL A 163 41.71 9.38 -35.99
CA VAL A 163 42.20 10.33 -37.01
C VAL A 163 43.69 10.15 -37.25
N TYR A 164 44.50 9.97 -36.20
CA TYR A 164 45.93 9.70 -36.34
C TYR A 164 46.21 8.35 -37.02
N GLU A 165 45.41 7.32 -36.73
CA GLU A 165 45.53 6.00 -37.39
C GLU A 165 45.27 6.11 -38.90
N VAL A 166 44.19 6.78 -39.31
CA VAL A 166 43.87 7.00 -40.73
C VAL A 166 44.92 7.88 -41.42
N ALA A 167 45.36 8.96 -40.77
CA ALA A 167 46.41 9.82 -41.30
C ALA A 167 47.73 9.05 -41.49
N GLY A 168 48.10 8.18 -40.54
CA GLY A 168 49.26 7.31 -40.63
C GLY A 168 49.19 6.36 -41.83
N LEU A 169 48.03 5.73 -42.07
CA LEU A 169 47.82 4.88 -43.25
C LEU A 169 47.94 5.67 -44.57
N VAL A 170 47.36 6.87 -44.64
CA VAL A 170 47.44 7.72 -45.84
C VAL A 170 48.88 8.14 -46.13
N VAL A 171 49.61 8.60 -45.12
CA VAL A 171 51.03 8.97 -45.27
C VAL A 171 51.87 7.75 -45.68
N GLY A 172 51.61 6.58 -45.09
CA GLY A 172 52.25 5.32 -45.47
C GLY A 172 52.03 4.95 -46.95
N LEU A 173 50.79 5.09 -47.44
CA LEU A 173 50.46 4.85 -48.86
C LEU A 173 51.12 5.86 -49.79
N MET A 174 51.17 7.15 -49.42
CA MET A 174 51.85 8.17 -50.22
C MET A 174 53.36 7.90 -50.33
N LEU A 175 54.02 7.52 -49.23
CA LEU A 175 55.43 7.17 -49.23
C LEU A 175 55.71 5.92 -50.06
N ALA A 176 54.88 4.88 -49.93
CA ALA A 176 55.00 3.68 -50.75
C ALA A 176 54.84 3.99 -52.26
N GLY A 177 53.85 4.81 -52.62
CA GLY A 177 53.65 5.28 -53.99
C GLY A 177 54.83 6.10 -54.53
N PHE A 178 55.42 6.97 -53.71
CA PHE A 178 56.61 7.75 -54.06
C PHE A 178 57.83 6.87 -54.30
N VAL A 179 58.08 5.88 -53.43
CA VAL A 179 59.17 4.91 -53.60
C VAL A 179 58.98 4.09 -54.87
N ALA A 180 57.75 3.60 -55.13
CA ALA A 180 57.44 2.86 -56.36
C ALA A 180 57.66 3.71 -57.62
N PHE A 181 57.26 4.99 -57.59
CA PHE A 181 57.48 5.93 -58.68
C PHE A 181 58.97 6.15 -58.98
N LEU A 182 59.78 6.39 -57.95
CA LEU A 182 61.24 6.52 -58.09
C LEU A 182 61.87 5.25 -58.65
N TRP A 183 61.42 4.07 -58.21
CA TRP A 183 61.92 2.79 -58.70
C TRP A 183 61.62 2.54 -60.18
N ILE A 184 60.41 2.87 -60.65
CA ILE A 184 60.03 2.77 -62.07
C ILE A 184 60.87 3.73 -62.92
N ARG A 185 61.06 4.97 -62.46
CA ARG A 185 61.79 6.00 -63.21
C ARG A 185 63.30 5.71 -63.32
N GLY A 186 63.89 5.04 -62.34
CA GLY A 186 65.31 4.68 -62.37
C GLY A 186 65.67 3.50 -63.29
N ARG A 187 64.68 2.85 -63.92
CA ARG A 187 64.88 1.61 -64.69
C ARG A 187 64.74 1.77 -66.22
N GLY A 188 64.45 2.98 -66.71
CA GLY A 188 64.39 3.33 -68.14
C GLY A 188 65.51 4.27 -68.51
#